data_AF-A0A8S2XZB4-F1
#
_entry.id   AF-A0A8S2XZB4-F1
#
_cell.length_a   1.000
_cell.length_b   1.000
_cell.length_c   1.000
_cell.angle_alpha   90.00
_cell.angle_beta   90.00
_cell.angle_gamma   90.00
#
_symmetry.space_group_name_H-M   'P 1'
#
loop_
_entity.id
_entity.type
_entity.pdbx_description
1 polymer ?
#
loop_
_entity_poly.entity_id
_entity_poly.type
_entity_poly.pdbx_seq_one_letter_code
_entity_poly.pdbx_strand_id
1 'polypeptide(L)' 'MPGITKQMQTIKLDKLIKLFDSPGIVMSRDTNPSSLVLRNCIR' A
#
# COMPACT_ATOMS: atom_id res chain seq x y z
N MET A 1 -10.63 1.45 3.99
CA MET A 1 -10.04 2.79 3.80
C MET A 1 -8.60 2.60 3.33
N PRO A 2 -8.26 2.93 2.08
CA PRO A 2 -6.88 2.88 1.59
C PRO A 2 -6.00 3.97 2.23
N GLY A 3 -4.68 3.77 2.18
CA GLY A 3 -3.70 4.78 2.60
C GLY A 3 -3.57 4.97 4.11
N ILE A 4 -3.74 3.91 4.92
CA ILE A 4 -3.53 3.98 6.38
C ILE A 4 -2.04 4.07 6.73
N THR A 5 -1.21 3.16 6.20
CA THR A 5 0.25 3.21 6.35
C THR A 5 0.81 4.37 5.52
N LYS A 6 1.39 5.38 6.18
CA LYS A 6 1.93 6.61 5.54
C LYS A 6 3.44 6.64 5.35
N GLN A 7 4.16 5.79 6.07
CA GLN A 7 5.61 5.69 6.02
C GLN A 7 6.04 4.23 6.13
N MET A 8 7.28 3.94 5.71
CA MET A 8 7.85 2.62 5.88
C MET A 8 8.05 2.32 7.37
N GLN A 9 7.70 1.10 7.77
CA GLN A 9 7.95 0.57 9.10
C GLN A 9 8.65 -0.78 8.99
N THR A 10 9.51 -1.06 9.97
CA THR A 10 10.23 -2.33 10.06
C THR A 10 9.91 -2.98 11.39
N ILE A 11 9.44 -4.22 11.35
CA ILE A 11 9.14 -5.02 12.54
C ILE A 11 10.07 -6.22 12.52
N LYS A 12 10.84 -6.39 13.59
CA LYS A 12 11.69 -7.57 13.77
C LYS A 12 10.86 -8.68 14.42
N LEU A 13 10.68 -9.80 13.73
CA LEU A 13 9.91 -10.95 14.26
C LEU A 13 10.82 -11.86 15.10
N ASP A 14 12.04 -12.09 14.63
CA ASP A 14 13.08 -12.81 15.36
C ASP A 14 14.48 -12.29 14.98
N LYS A 15 15.55 -13.02 15.32
CA LYS A 15 16.92 -12.61 15.02
C LYS A 15 17.24 -12.59 13.51
N LEU A 16 16.52 -13.36 12.71
CA LEU A 16 16.79 -13.63 11.29
C LEU A 16 15.77 -12.97 10.35
N ILE A 17 14.56 -12.63 10.83
CA ILE A 17 13.44 -12.17 10.02
C ILE A 17 13.03 -10.76 10.45
N LYS A 18 12.98 -9.87 9.46
CA LYS A 18 12.41 -8.53 9.56
C LYS A 18 11.32 -8.38 8.51
N LEU A 19 10.16 -7.93 8.95
CA LEU A 19 9.05 -7.53 8.09
C LEU A 19 9.16 -6.04 7.79
N PHE A 20 9.08 -5.70 6.51
CA PHE A 20 8.96 -4.33 6.05
C PHE A 20 7.53 -4.12 5.56
N ASP A 21 6.85 -3.13 6.12
CA ASP A 21 5.53 -2.69 5.68
C ASP A 21 5.64 -1.25 5.19
N SER A 22 5.00 -0.95 4.06
CA SER A 22 5.17 0.32 3.34
C SER A 22 3.83 0.83 2.81
N PRO A 23 3.73 2.12 2.46
CA PRO A 23 2.51 2.64 1.82
C PRO A 23 2.16 1.85 0.55
N GLY A 24 0.87 1.59 0.34
CA GLY A 24 0.39 0.94 -0.89
C GLY A 24 0.57 1.83 -2.11
N ILE A 25 1.01 1.26 -3.23
CA ILE A 25 1.18 1.96 -4.51
C ILE A 25 0.26 1.35 -5.59
N VAL A 26 -0.28 2.22 -6.44
CA VAL A 26 -1.14 1.83 -7.57
C VAL A 26 -0.48 2.34 -8.85
N MET A 27 0.08 1.44 -9.64
CA MET A 27 0.64 1.77 -10.95
C MET A 27 -0.50 1.79 -11.98
N SER A 28 -0.97 2.96 -12.39
CA SER A 28 -2.02 3.05 -13.41
C SER A 28 -1.44 3.23 -14.80
N ARG A 29 -1.96 2.45 -15.76
CA ARG A 29 -1.72 2.64 -17.20
C ARG A 29 -2.89 3.33 -17.90
N ASP A 30 -3.99 3.51 -17.17
CA ASP A 30 -5.26 4.06 -17.65
C ASP A 30 -5.58 5.31 -16.82
N THR A 31 -6.12 6.33 -17.47
CA THR A 31 -6.56 7.58 -16.82
C THR A 31 -8.00 7.51 -16.33
N ASN A 32 -8.74 6.43 -16.62
CA ASN A 32 -10.13 6.28 -16.20
C ASN A 32 -10.25 6.18 -14.65
N PRO A 33 -10.89 7.15 -13.99
CA PRO A 33 -10.99 7.19 -12.53
C PRO A 33 -11.79 6.03 -11.92
N SER A 34 -12.73 5.42 -12.67
CA SER A 34 -13.51 4.28 -12.20
C SER A 34 -12.63 3.07 -11.84
N SER A 35 -11.50 2.91 -12.53
CA SER A 35 -10.54 1.84 -12.28
C SER A 35 -9.92 1.92 -10.88
N LEU A 36 -9.73 3.13 -10.35
CA LEU A 36 -9.18 3.37 -9.02
C LEU A 36 -10.21 3.08 -7.92
N VAL A 37 -11.48 3.43 -8.15
CA VAL A 37 -12.58 3.16 -7.23
C VAL A 37 -12.81 1.66 -7.08
N LEU A 38 -12.92 0.93 -8.19
CA LEU A 38 -13.16 -0.52 -8.19
C LEU A 38 -12.02 -1.31 -7.54
N ARG A 39 -10.81 -0.75 -7.50
CA ARG A 39 -9.64 -1.32 -6.82
C ARG A 39 -9.49 -0.86 -5.37
N ASN A 40 -10.49 -0.16 -4.81
CA ASN A 40 -10.46 0.36 -3.44
C ASN A 40 -9.24 1.26 -3.16
N CYS A 41 -8.82 2.04 -4.18
CA CYS A 41 -7.69 2.96 -4.08
C CYS A 41 -8.12 4.37 -3.68
N ILE A 42 -9.43 4.62 -3.59
CA ILE A 42 -10.05 5.89 -3.21
C ILE A 42 -10.90 5.67 -1.95
N ARG A 43 -11.05 6.73 -1.15
CA ARG A 43 -11.86 6.73 0.07
C ARG A 43 -13.35 6.85 -0.22
#